data_AF-A0AA37GZL9-F1
#
_entry.id   AF-A0AA37GZL9-F1
#
_cell.length_a   1.000
_cell.length_b   1.000
_cell.length_c   1.000
_cell.angle_alpha   90.00
_cell.angle_beta   90.00
_cell.angle_gamma   90.00
#
_symmetry.space_group_name_H-M   'P 1'
#
loop_
_entity.id
_entity.type
_entity.pdbx_description
1 polymer ?
#
loop_
_entity_poly.entity_id
_entity_poly.type
_entity_poly.pdbx_seq_one_letter_code
_entity_poly.pdbx_strand_id
1 'polypeptide(L)'
;MAFTPSKNDPIIIVGAGIFGLSTAVHLSRRGYTNVTVFDKQPYQKSLYSYFKGADGASAGKYPIIRSAYGSQTEYQGLTIEALDGWNLWNEELATGKTVPPGLTTEDRVFVNNGNLSLSDSATLPQFEQETVDNMEAAGHKNTQLITIDESHQRLAAAKGWTFGMDPFHRLKRGLKAAGVLDTTGGMAVADKACRFALYKAASQGVKFVLDEKAGALESPVFDGEKIIGIKTCDGKTHFARLTILACGGWTPSLLPAMDGLCETTAGSVFLLKIPRESPLFDRFAPGNFPTWTYKMRDGAEGGLYGFPRDEDGWLKIGYRGTKYTNPIVQVDGKERSVPVTRWSAASSLVEPKQGGEYLKTVPQQALEVVRAFLAENLPELGTEGIDISFTRVCWYTDSYDNHFVIDHVPGTEDSLMVATGGSGHAFKYLPNIGNWVVDAVEKKGQDQIPMKLWKWRHIGREEKPYNVLMEGKEGPRALCNVDLASDIEIGGAKAKL
;
A
#
# COMPACT_ATOMS: atom_id res chain seq x y z
N MET A 1 20.84 -2.97 -30.17
CA MET A 1 20.70 -4.20 -29.35
C MET A 1 19.89 -3.85 -28.13
N ALA A 2 18.99 -4.73 -27.70
CA ALA A 2 18.22 -4.55 -26.47
C ALA A 2 19.17 -4.29 -25.29
N PHE A 3 18.96 -3.19 -24.59
CA PHE A 3 19.74 -2.83 -23.41
C PHE A 3 19.39 -3.79 -22.26
N THR A 4 20.41 -4.39 -21.64
CA THR A 4 20.32 -5.08 -20.35
C THR A 4 21.62 -4.80 -19.61
N PRO A 5 21.58 -4.30 -18.35
CA PRO A 5 22.80 -4.02 -17.59
C PRO A 5 23.54 -5.32 -17.25
N SER A 6 24.87 -5.28 -17.32
CA SER A 6 25.73 -6.35 -16.81
C SER A 6 25.58 -6.46 -15.28
N LYS A 7 25.98 -7.60 -14.70
CA LYS A 7 25.86 -7.84 -13.25
C LYS A 7 26.69 -6.88 -12.39
N ASN A 8 27.74 -6.28 -12.96
CA ASN A 8 28.61 -5.32 -12.26
C ASN A 8 28.32 -3.87 -12.67
N ASP A 9 27.43 -3.65 -13.64
CA ASP A 9 27.04 -2.30 -14.04
C ASP A 9 26.35 -1.58 -12.88
N PRO A 10 26.61 -0.28 -12.69
CA PRO A 10 25.94 0.49 -11.64
C PRO A 10 24.44 0.60 -11.92
N ILE A 11 23.61 0.20 -10.96
CA ILE A 11 22.16 0.36 -10.98
C ILE A 11 21.75 1.28 -9.84
N ILE A 12 20.97 2.31 -10.17
CA ILE A 12 20.36 3.21 -9.19
C ILE A 12 18.87 2.88 -9.06
N ILE A 13 18.39 2.78 -7.83
CA ILE A 13 16.97 2.73 -7.50
C ILE A 13 16.64 4.01 -6.72
N VAL A 14 15.63 4.75 -7.15
CA VAL A 14 15.11 5.90 -6.40
C VAL A 14 13.81 5.50 -5.73
N GLY A 15 13.77 5.59 -4.40
CA GLY A 15 12.68 5.15 -3.53
C GLY A 15 13.03 3.86 -2.79
N ALA A 16 13.08 3.92 -1.47
CA ALA A 16 13.25 2.81 -0.53
C ALA A 16 11.90 2.38 0.07
N GLY A 17 10.83 2.44 -0.74
CA GLY A 17 9.51 1.89 -0.46
C GLY A 17 9.36 0.44 -0.94
N ILE A 18 8.13 0.01 -1.23
CA ILE A 18 7.82 -1.40 -1.54
C ILE A 18 8.55 -1.91 -2.78
N PHE A 19 8.33 -1.25 -3.91
CA PHE A 19 8.95 -1.65 -5.18
C PHE A 19 10.46 -1.57 -5.09
N GLY A 20 11.01 -0.49 -4.52
CA GLY A 20 12.45 -0.28 -4.46
C GLY A 20 13.19 -1.26 -3.54
N LEU A 21 12.69 -1.50 -2.31
CA LEU A 21 13.28 -2.49 -1.40
C LEU A 21 13.20 -3.90 -1.97
N SER A 22 12.04 -4.28 -2.52
CA SER A 22 11.90 -5.60 -3.13
C SER A 22 12.86 -5.77 -4.30
N THR A 23 12.94 -4.77 -5.19
CA THR A 23 13.86 -4.77 -6.34
C THR A 23 15.31 -4.90 -5.89
N ALA A 24 15.72 -4.16 -4.86
CA ALA A 24 17.06 -4.24 -4.30
C ALA A 24 17.40 -5.66 -3.79
N VAL A 25 16.50 -6.28 -3.01
CA VAL A 25 16.67 -7.67 -2.53
C VAL A 25 16.79 -8.66 -3.69
N HIS A 26 16.02 -8.48 -4.76
CA HIS A 26 15.99 -9.44 -5.86
C HIS A 26 17.12 -9.22 -6.88
N LEU A 27 17.58 -7.98 -7.10
CA LEU A 27 18.78 -7.70 -7.89
C LEU A 27 20.00 -8.36 -7.26
N SER A 28 20.21 -8.16 -5.95
CA SER A 28 21.35 -8.75 -5.24
C SER A 28 21.29 -10.29 -5.22
N ARG A 29 20.11 -10.88 -4.99
CA ARG A 29 19.88 -12.34 -5.10
C ARG A 29 20.21 -12.90 -6.47
N ARG A 30 19.97 -12.12 -7.54
CA ARG A 30 20.29 -12.50 -8.93
C ARG A 30 21.71 -12.08 -9.36
N GLY A 31 22.57 -11.74 -8.40
CA GLY A 31 24.01 -11.53 -8.59
C GLY A 31 24.40 -10.13 -9.07
N TYR A 32 23.49 -9.14 -9.03
CA TYR A 32 23.89 -7.75 -9.28
C TYR A 32 24.65 -7.20 -8.07
N THR A 33 25.87 -6.70 -8.31
CA THR A 33 26.82 -6.36 -7.23
C THR A 33 26.97 -4.86 -6.98
N ASN A 34 26.46 -4.01 -7.89
CA ASN A 34 26.64 -2.56 -7.83
C ASN A 34 25.29 -1.82 -7.84
N VAL A 35 24.49 -2.08 -6.79
CA VAL A 35 23.16 -1.46 -6.62
C VAL A 35 23.22 -0.42 -5.52
N THR A 36 22.71 0.79 -5.80
CA THR A 36 22.54 1.85 -4.80
C THR A 36 21.10 2.35 -4.78
N VAL A 37 20.50 2.37 -3.59
CA VAL A 37 19.14 2.88 -3.35
C VAL A 37 19.22 4.27 -2.72
N PHE A 38 18.49 5.24 -3.29
CA PHE A 38 18.37 6.60 -2.80
C PHE A 38 16.94 6.86 -2.31
N ASP A 39 16.77 7.46 -1.14
CA ASP A 39 15.48 7.96 -0.68
C ASP A 39 15.65 9.21 0.20
N LYS A 40 14.71 10.17 0.08
CA LYS A 40 14.68 11.36 0.92
C LYS A 40 14.38 11.04 2.39
N GLN A 41 13.71 9.93 2.66
CA GLN A 41 13.29 9.54 4.01
C GLN A 41 14.45 8.85 4.75
N PRO A 42 14.86 9.35 5.93
CA PRO A 42 15.93 8.74 6.73
C PRO A 42 15.41 7.52 7.50
N TYR A 43 15.06 6.45 6.79
CA TYR A 43 14.38 5.27 7.35
C TYR A 43 15.15 4.52 8.45
N GLN A 44 16.47 4.65 8.48
CA GLN A 44 17.32 4.19 9.58
C GLN A 44 17.06 4.91 10.90
N LYS A 45 16.55 6.15 10.85
CA LYS A 45 16.16 6.94 12.03
C LYS A 45 14.68 6.78 12.35
N SER A 46 13.82 6.93 11.34
CA SER A 46 12.36 6.86 11.53
C SER A 46 11.85 5.44 11.73
N LEU A 47 12.65 4.42 11.36
CA LEU A 47 12.31 3.00 11.42
C LEU A 47 11.00 2.69 10.70
N TYR A 48 10.73 3.37 9.57
CA TYR A 48 9.46 3.29 8.82
C TYR A 48 8.21 3.61 9.66
N SER A 49 8.35 4.29 10.80
CA SER A 49 7.22 4.66 11.66
C SER A 49 6.66 6.01 11.25
N TYR A 50 5.37 6.05 10.94
CA TYR A 50 4.65 7.30 10.71
C TYR A 50 4.72 8.26 11.90
N PHE A 51 4.81 7.75 13.13
CA PHE A 51 4.96 8.57 14.32
C PHE A 51 6.36 9.20 14.48
N LYS A 52 7.31 8.77 13.65
CA LYS A 52 8.70 9.26 13.61
C LYS A 52 9.04 9.95 12.29
N GLY A 53 8.05 10.52 11.61
CA GLY A 53 8.24 11.36 10.42
C GLY A 53 8.24 10.62 9.07
N ALA A 54 8.16 9.28 9.05
CA ALA A 54 8.09 8.54 7.80
C ALA A 54 6.71 8.70 7.13
N ASP A 55 6.64 9.14 5.88
CA ASP A 55 5.35 9.50 5.25
C ASP A 55 5.03 8.77 3.92
N GLY A 56 5.87 7.82 3.52
CA GLY A 56 5.56 6.91 2.41
C GLY A 56 4.40 5.96 2.74
N ALA A 57 3.70 5.48 1.70
CA ALA A 57 2.66 4.45 1.87
C ALA A 57 3.18 3.18 2.57
N SER A 58 4.47 2.88 2.37
CA SER A 58 5.22 1.79 3.02
C SER A 58 5.38 1.97 4.54
N ALA A 59 5.25 3.20 5.06
CA ALA A 59 5.40 3.55 6.46
C ALA A 59 4.06 3.56 7.25
N GLY A 60 3.00 2.94 6.70
CA GLY A 60 1.80 2.65 7.47
C GLY A 60 2.05 1.56 8.52
N LYS A 61 1.18 1.44 9.53
CA LYS A 61 1.31 0.38 10.56
C LYS A 61 1.06 -1.03 10.01
N TYR A 62 -0.14 -1.29 9.45
CA TYR A 62 -0.54 -2.63 8.98
C TYR A 62 -1.26 -2.56 7.63
N PRO A 63 -0.81 -3.22 6.57
CA PRO A 63 -1.56 -3.38 5.32
C PRO A 63 -2.12 -4.80 5.17
N ILE A 64 -3.21 -4.92 4.42
CA ILE A 64 -3.92 -6.19 4.22
C ILE A 64 -3.14 -7.08 3.26
N ILE A 65 -2.95 -8.33 3.67
CA ILE A 65 -2.62 -9.43 2.77
C ILE A 65 -3.92 -10.21 2.54
N ARG A 66 -4.35 -10.30 1.28
CA ARG A 66 -5.49 -11.11 0.84
C ARG A 66 -5.06 -11.83 -0.43
N SER A 67 -5.31 -13.12 -0.49
CA SER A 67 -4.90 -14.03 -1.57
C SER A 67 -5.80 -13.94 -2.79
N ALA A 68 -7.08 -13.67 -2.60
CA ALA A 68 -8.06 -13.75 -3.68
C ALA A 68 -8.52 -12.38 -4.20
N TYR A 69 -8.93 -12.36 -5.47
CA TYR A 69 -9.16 -11.13 -6.23
C TYR A 69 -10.29 -11.25 -7.28
N GLY A 70 -11.37 -11.96 -6.95
CA GLY A 70 -12.47 -12.18 -7.90
C GLY A 70 -11.94 -12.84 -9.17
N SER A 71 -12.26 -12.27 -10.33
CA SER A 71 -11.78 -12.71 -11.64
C SER A 71 -10.32 -12.36 -11.99
N GLN A 72 -9.62 -11.53 -11.21
CA GLN A 72 -8.22 -11.15 -11.47
C GLN A 72 -7.23 -12.20 -10.94
N THR A 73 -7.23 -13.36 -11.60
CA THR A 73 -6.43 -14.54 -11.21
C THR A 73 -4.91 -14.32 -11.28
N GLU A 74 -4.45 -13.35 -12.07
CA GLU A 74 -3.05 -12.95 -12.14
C GLU A 74 -2.53 -12.37 -10.81
N TYR A 75 -3.37 -11.60 -10.10
CA TYR A 75 -3.04 -11.08 -8.77
C TYR A 75 -3.26 -12.11 -7.66
N GLN A 76 -4.17 -13.07 -7.89
CA GLN A 76 -4.28 -14.24 -7.03
C GLN A 76 -2.98 -15.04 -7.04
N GLY A 77 -2.50 -15.45 -8.22
CA GLY A 77 -1.24 -16.19 -8.36
C GLY A 77 -0.05 -15.43 -7.76
N LEU A 78 0.03 -14.13 -8.02
CA LEU A 78 1.08 -13.27 -7.43
C LEU A 78 1.02 -13.21 -5.91
N THR A 79 -0.17 -13.28 -5.31
CA THR A 79 -0.29 -13.27 -3.84
C THR A 79 0.08 -14.61 -3.24
N ILE A 80 -0.29 -15.72 -3.89
CA ILE A 80 0.12 -17.06 -3.44
C ILE A 80 1.65 -17.16 -3.40
N GLU A 81 2.33 -16.70 -4.46
CA GLU A 81 3.81 -16.58 -4.46
C GLU A 81 4.32 -15.67 -3.32
N ALA A 82 3.66 -14.55 -3.07
CA ALA A 82 4.06 -13.63 -2.01
C ALA A 82 3.93 -14.24 -0.61
N LEU A 83 2.91 -15.07 -0.37
CA LEU A 83 2.71 -15.76 0.92
C LEU A 83 3.89 -16.67 1.28
N ASP A 84 4.47 -17.37 0.30
CA ASP A 84 5.69 -18.15 0.51
C ASP A 84 6.84 -17.24 0.97
N GLY A 85 7.00 -16.08 0.35
CA GLY A 85 7.99 -15.08 0.74
C GLY A 85 7.77 -14.51 2.14
N TRP A 86 6.51 -14.23 2.51
CA TRP A 86 6.16 -13.77 3.86
C TRP A 86 6.47 -14.81 4.93
N ASN A 87 6.10 -16.06 4.68
CA ASN A 87 6.36 -17.17 5.60
C ASN A 87 7.87 -17.41 5.75
N LEU A 88 8.62 -17.37 4.65
CA LEU A 88 10.08 -17.47 4.68
C LEU A 88 10.71 -16.34 5.51
N TRP A 89 10.24 -15.09 5.39
CA TRP A 89 10.78 -13.99 6.18
C TRP A 89 10.49 -14.13 7.68
N ASN A 90 9.31 -14.64 8.04
CA ASN A 90 9.00 -14.99 9.42
C ASN A 90 9.89 -16.13 9.94
N GLU A 91 10.18 -17.14 9.12
CA GLU A 91 11.11 -18.24 9.47
C GLU A 91 12.54 -17.73 9.68
N GLU A 92 13.03 -16.86 8.79
CA GLU A 92 14.36 -16.25 8.92
C GLU A 92 14.49 -15.41 10.20
N LEU A 93 13.42 -14.71 10.62
CA LEU A 93 13.38 -14.03 11.91
C LEU A 93 13.42 -15.03 13.06
N ALA A 94 12.53 -16.02 13.05
CA ALA A 94 12.40 -17.00 14.13
C ALA A 94 13.67 -17.82 14.37
N THR A 95 14.41 -18.12 13.29
CA THR A 95 15.68 -18.87 13.34
C THR A 95 16.90 -18.00 13.65
N GLY A 96 16.74 -16.67 13.70
CA GLY A 96 17.84 -15.74 13.88
C GLY A 96 18.73 -15.53 12.64
N LYS A 97 18.37 -16.11 11.48
CA LYS A 97 19.14 -15.99 10.23
C LYS A 97 19.19 -14.55 9.72
N THR A 98 18.08 -13.82 9.83
CA THR A 98 18.00 -12.40 9.46
C THR A 98 17.24 -11.66 10.55
N VAL A 99 17.96 -10.93 11.41
CA VAL A 99 17.35 -10.11 12.47
C VAL A 99 17.82 -8.66 12.33
N PRO A 100 17.00 -7.78 11.74
CA PRO A 100 17.32 -6.36 11.65
C PRO A 100 17.48 -5.72 13.04
N PRO A 101 18.32 -4.67 13.17
CA PRO A 101 18.45 -3.95 14.44
C PRO A 101 17.10 -3.49 14.99
N GLY A 102 16.83 -3.82 16.26
CA GLY A 102 15.59 -3.51 16.96
C GLY A 102 14.38 -4.37 16.58
N LEU A 103 14.59 -5.50 15.89
CA LEU A 103 13.68 -6.64 15.84
C LEU A 103 14.27 -7.78 16.67
N THR A 104 13.43 -8.74 17.01
CA THR A 104 13.72 -9.94 17.81
C THR A 104 13.30 -11.20 17.06
N THR A 105 13.65 -12.38 17.58
CA THR A 105 13.25 -13.69 17.02
C THR A 105 11.75 -13.96 17.20
N GLU A 106 11.10 -13.25 18.11
CA GLU A 106 9.68 -13.32 18.43
C GLU A 106 8.83 -12.44 17.50
N ASP A 107 9.46 -11.46 16.85
CA ASP A 107 8.78 -10.58 15.91
C ASP A 107 8.27 -11.34 14.67
N ARG A 108 7.26 -10.73 14.04
CA ARG A 108 6.65 -11.22 12.80
C ARG A 108 6.50 -10.06 11.83
N VAL A 109 6.76 -10.33 10.55
CA VAL A 109 6.49 -9.40 9.44
C VAL A 109 5.13 -9.67 8.79
N PHE A 110 4.59 -10.87 8.99
CA PHE A 110 3.25 -11.29 8.57
C PHE A 110 2.55 -12.04 9.70
N VAL A 111 1.29 -11.70 9.95
CA VAL A 111 0.40 -12.39 10.87
C VAL A 111 -0.80 -12.89 10.06
N ASN A 112 -0.95 -14.21 9.94
CA ASN A 112 -2.13 -14.82 9.36
C ASN A 112 -3.25 -14.83 10.41
N ASN A 113 -4.08 -13.79 10.39
CA ASN A 113 -5.29 -13.68 11.18
C ASN A 113 -6.56 -13.69 10.31
N GLY A 114 -6.44 -14.11 9.05
CA GLY A 114 -7.52 -14.06 8.08
C GLY A 114 -7.84 -12.64 7.61
N ASN A 115 -8.46 -12.56 6.42
CA ASN A 115 -9.01 -11.33 5.86
C ASN A 115 -10.48 -11.52 5.48
N LEU A 116 -11.38 -10.80 6.13
CA LEU A 116 -12.81 -10.80 5.84
C LEU A 116 -13.17 -9.74 4.79
N SER A 117 -13.70 -10.13 3.64
CA SER A 117 -14.44 -9.21 2.74
C SER A 117 -15.92 -9.25 3.10
N LEU A 118 -16.48 -8.12 3.55
CA LEU A 118 -17.84 -8.04 4.08
C LEU A 118 -18.70 -7.05 3.29
N SER A 119 -19.97 -7.41 3.12
CA SER A 119 -21.04 -6.54 2.66
C SER A 119 -22.19 -6.50 3.67
N ASP A 120 -23.10 -5.54 3.50
CA ASP A 120 -24.40 -5.46 4.21
C ASP A 120 -25.54 -6.14 3.43
N SER A 121 -25.20 -7.02 2.48
CA SER A 121 -26.16 -7.79 1.68
C SER A 121 -26.57 -9.10 2.37
N ALA A 122 -27.77 -9.58 2.00
CA ALA A 122 -28.26 -10.90 2.40
C ALA A 122 -27.67 -12.02 1.53
N THR A 123 -27.20 -11.69 0.34
CA THR A 123 -26.62 -12.61 -0.63
C THR A 123 -25.20 -12.20 -0.96
N LEU A 124 -24.38 -13.19 -1.34
CA LEU A 124 -22.99 -12.95 -1.65
C LEU A 124 -22.85 -12.14 -2.96
N PRO A 125 -22.10 -11.02 -2.97
CA PRO A 125 -21.85 -10.28 -4.20
C PRO A 125 -21.07 -11.10 -5.23
N GLN A 126 -21.30 -10.86 -6.52
CA GLN A 126 -20.68 -11.61 -7.62
C GLN A 126 -19.15 -11.67 -7.51
N PHE A 127 -18.48 -10.56 -7.21
CA PHE A 127 -17.02 -10.53 -7.05
C PHE A 127 -16.52 -11.52 -5.97
N GLU A 128 -17.28 -11.66 -4.88
CA GLU A 128 -16.90 -12.55 -3.77
C GLU A 128 -17.24 -14.01 -4.11
N GLN A 129 -18.26 -14.25 -4.93
CA GLN A 129 -18.50 -15.58 -5.51
C GLN A 129 -17.34 -15.99 -6.44
N GLU A 130 -16.94 -15.11 -7.37
CA GLU A 130 -15.78 -15.35 -8.25
C GLU A 130 -14.50 -15.61 -7.46
N THR A 131 -14.34 -14.93 -6.32
CA THR A 131 -13.22 -15.14 -5.39
C THR A 131 -13.18 -16.57 -4.87
N VAL A 132 -14.31 -17.12 -4.44
CA VAL A 132 -14.40 -18.50 -3.94
C VAL A 132 -14.15 -19.48 -5.09
N ASP A 133 -14.83 -19.30 -6.22
CA ASP A 133 -14.78 -20.21 -7.36
C ASP A 133 -13.35 -20.31 -7.94
N ASN A 134 -12.65 -19.19 -8.10
CA ASN A 134 -11.30 -19.17 -8.68
C ASN A 134 -10.22 -19.72 -7.74
N MET A 135 -10.41 -19.61 -6.42
CA MET A 135 -9.50 -20.22 -5.45
C MET A 135 -9.69 -21.74 -5.40
N GLU A 136 -10.93 -22.22 -5.42
CA GLU A 136 -11.25 -23.65 -5.54
C GLU A 136 -10.71 -24.23 -6.85
N ALA A 137 -10.89 -23.53 -7.97
CA ALA A 137 -10.37 -23.94 -9.28
C ALA A 137 -8.84 -23.98 -9.33
N ALA A 138 -8.16 -23.10 -8.61
CA ALA A 138 -6.71 -23.10 -8.45
C ALA A 138 -6.19 -24.16 -7.46
N GLY A 139 -7.08 -24.97 -6.86
CA GLY A 139 -6.70 -26.03 -5.93
C GLY A 139 -6.56 -25.58 -4.47
N HIS A 140 -6.83 -24.31 -4.17
CA HIS A 140 -6.86 -23.78 -2.81
C HIS A 140 -8.25 -24.01 -2.19
N LYS A 141 -8.57 -25.28 -1.96
CA LYS A 141 -9.89 -25.66 -1.45
C LYS A 141 -10.06 -25.25 0.01
N ASN A 142 -11.28 -24.90 0.39
CA ASN A 142 -11.67 -24.65 1.77
C ASN A 142 -10.86 -23.52 2.44
N THR A 143 -10.37 -22.56 1.65
CA THR A 143 -9.63 -21.38 2.15
C THR A 143 -10.44 -20.09 2.15
N GLN A 144 -11.47 -19.99 1.30
CA GLN A 144 -12.38 -18.84 1.20
C GLN A 144 -13.75 -19.24 1.73
N LEU A 145 -14.04 -18.84 2.98
CA LEU A 145 -15.20 -19.29 3.72
C LEU A 145 -16.32 -18.24 3.66
N ILE A 146 -17.43 -18.60 3.04
CA ILE A 146 -18.63 -17.75 2.94
C ILE A 146 -19.27 -17.62 4.33
N THR A 147 -19.43 -16.40 4.83
CA THR A 147 -19.87 -16.10 6.22
C THR A 147 -21.27 -16.61 6.56
N ILE A 148 -22.15 -16.62 5.57
CA ILE A 148 -23.57 -17.00 5.70
C ILE A 148 -23.86 -18.45 5.32
N ASP A 149 -22.84 -19.22 4.92
CA ASP A 149 -23.01 -20.64 4.58
C ASP A 149 -22.75 -21.52 5.83
N GLU A 150 -23.73 -22.34 6.21
CA GLU A 150 -23.63 -23.17 7.42
C GLU A 150 -22.50 -24.21 7.35
N SER A 151 -22.19 -24.73 6.16
CA SER A 151 -21.12 -25.70 5.99
C SER A 151 -19.76 -25.05 6.18
N HIS A 152 -19.59 -23.83 5.67
CA HIS A 152 -18.41 -23.01 5.88
C HIS A 152 -18.27 -22.52 7.33
N GLN A 153 -19.38 -22.22 8.03
CA GLN A 153 -19.35 -21.91 9.45
C GLN A 153 -18.88 -23.11 10.30
N ARG A 154 -19.35 -24.33 9.99
CA ARG A 154 -18.86 -25.57 10.64
C ARG A 154 -17.37 -25.80 10.37
N LEU A 155 -16.95 -25.58 9.12
CA LEU A 155 -15.55 -25.69 8.72
C LEU A 155 -14.66 -24.65 9.42
N ALA A 156 -15.12 -23.40 9.52
CA ALA A 156 -14.43 -22.34 10.25
C ALA A 156 -14.26 -22.73 11.72
N ALA A 157 -15.30 -23.26 12.37
CA ALA A 157 -15.23 -23.75 13.74
C ALA A 157 -14.20 -24.88 13.91
N ALA A 158 -14.19 -25.86 13.01
CA ALA A 158 -13.23 -26.96 13.04
C ALA A 158 -11.77 -26.49 12.87
N LYS A 159 -11.55 -25.38 12.14
CA LYS A 159 -10.23 -24.82 11.86
C LYS A 159 -9.82 -23.67 12.80
N GLY A 160 -10.65 -23.29 13.78
CA GLY A 160 -10.37 -22.19 14.71
C GLY A 160 -10.60 -20.78 14.14
N TRP A 161 -11.36 -20.65 13.05
CA TRP A 161 -11.64 -19.39 12.36
C TRP A 161 -12.98 -18.74 12.73
N THR A 162 -13.69 -19.24 13.75
CA THR A 162 -15.01 -18.71 14.15
C THR A 162 -15.00 -17.22 14.41
N PHE A 163 -13.91 -16.69 14.98
CA PHE A 163 -13.77 -15.26 15.28
C PHE A 163 -13.84 -14.37 14.02
N GLY A 164 -13.43 -14.90 12.87
CA GLY A 164 -13.40 -14.16 11.60
C GLY A 164 -14.72 -14.20 10.82
N MET A 165 -15.68 -15.04 11.21
CA MET A 165 -16.93 -15.25 10.47
C MET A 165 -17.98 -14.17 10.73
N ASP A 166 -18.02 -13.62 11.96
CA ASP A 166 -18.93 -12.52 12.34
C ASP A 166 -18.27 -11.58 13.38
N PRO A 167 -17.14 -10.93 13.03
CA PRO A 167 -16.33 -10.16 13.99
C PRO A 167 -17.04 -8.92 14.55
N PHE A 168 -18.06 -8.42 13.84
CA PHE A 168 -18.89 -7.27 14.23
C PHE A 168 -20.23 -7.67 14.88
N HIS A 169 -20.42 -8.98 15.10
CA HIS A 169 -21.67 -9.55 15.63
C HIS A 169 -22.93 -9.16 14.83
N ARG A 170 -22.80 -8.95 13.52
CA ARG A 170 -23.91 -8.55 12.65
C ARG A 170 -24.95 -9.65 12.59
N LEU A 171 -24.55 -10.89 12.32
CA LEU A 171 -25.48 -12.02 12.24
C LEU A 171 -26.18 -12.26 13.58
N LYS A 172 -25.45 -12.16 14.69
CA LYS A 172 -26.03 -12.26 16.05
C LYS A 172 -27.07 -11.16 16.34
N ARG A 173 -26.94 -10.00 15.71
CA ARG A 173 -27.87 -8.86 15.82
C ARG A 173 -28.99 -8.90 14.77
N GLY A 174 -29.07 -9.96 13.96
CA GLY A 174 -30.06 -10.07 12.87
C GLY A 174 -29.77 -9.16 11.67
N LEU A 175 -28.54 -8.63 11.58
CA LEU A 175 -28.10 -7.81 10.45
C LEU A 175 -27.52 -8.69 9.34
N LYS A 176 -27.64 -8.18 8.12
CA LYS A 176 -27.05 -8.77 6.91
C LYS A 176 -25.53 -8.65 6.95
N ALA A 177 -24.83 -9.72 6.56
CA ALA A 177 -23.38 -9.83 6.68
C ALA A 177 -22.77 -10.80 5.67
N ALA A 178 -23.33 -10.88 4.45
CA ALA A 178 -22.77 -11.74 3.41
C ALA A 178 -21.33 -11.30 3.06
N GLY A 179 -20.40 -12.25 3.09
CA GLY A 179 -18.99 -12.00 2.88
C GLY A 179 -18.17 -13.28 2.76
N VAL A 180 -16.86 -13.12 2.57
CA VAL A 180 -15.90 -14.22 2.46
C VAL A 180 -14.73 -13.96 3.41
N LEU A 181 -14.47 -14.91 4.30
CA LEU A 181 -13.25 -14.97 5.10
C LEU A 181 -12.17 -15.73 4.32
N ASP A 182 -11.15 -15.01 3.88
CA ASP A 182 -9.92 -15.58 3.36
C ASP A 182 -8.99 -16.00 4.51
N THR A 183 -8.88 -17.30 4.75
CA THR A 183 -8.08 -17.91 5.83
C THR A 183 -6.57 -17.97 5.54
N THR A 184 -6.16 -17.59 4.33
CA THR A 184 -4.74 -17.46 3.96
C THR A 184 -4.23 -16.04 4.12
N GLY A 185 -5.16 -15.07 4.19
CA GLY A 185 -4.87 -13.65 4.33
C GLY A 185 -4.58 -13.24 5.78
N GLY A 186 -4.35 -11.96 5.98
CA GLY A 186 -4.11 -11.38 7.29
C GLY A 186 -3.49 -9.99 7.19
N MET A 187 -2.58 -9.67 8.09
CA MET A 187 -1.87 -8.39 8.09
C MET A 187 -0.36 -8.57 7.97
N ALA A 188 0.27 -7.73 7.15
CA ALA A 188 1.69 -7.47 7.31
C ALA A 188 1.93 -6.47 8.45
N VAL A 189 3.10 -6.52 9.07
CA VAL A 189 3.60 -5.51 10.00
C VAL A 189 4.55 -4.62 9.24
N ALA A 190 4.06 -3.48 8.75
CA ALA A 190 4.69 -2.81 7.62
C ALA A 190 6.05 -2.20 7.94
N ASP A 191 6.21 -1.61 9.12
CA ASP A 191 7.49 -1.07 9.58
C ASP A 191 8.53 -2.18 9.75
N LYS A 192 8.15 -3.29 10.40
CA LYS A 192 9.01 -4.48 10.58
C LYS A 192 9.38 -5.10 9.22
N ALA A 193 8.41 -5.23 8.31
CA ALA A 193 8.62 -5.80 6.98
C ALA A 193 9.56 -4.96 6.09
N CYS A 194 9.40 -3.64 6.09
CA CYS A 194 10.29 -2.75 5.34
C CYS A 194 11.71 -2.74 5.93
N ARG A 195 11.83 -2.71 7.26
CA ARG A 195 13.14 -2.84 7.95
C ARG A 195 13.81 -4.17 7.65
N PHE A 196 13.04 -5.26 7.58
CA PHE A 196 13.53 -6.57 7.19
C PHE A 196 14.07 -6.57 5.76
N ALA A 197 13.30 -6.06 4.79
CA ALA A 197 13.72 -6.00 3.40
C ALA A 197 14.97 -5.11 3.21
N LEU A 198 15.01 -3.94 3.86
CA LEU A 198 16.16 -3.03 3.86
C LEU A 198 17.41 -3.72 4.40
N TYR A 199 17.34 -4.31 5.60
CA TYR A 199 18.46 -4.99 6.23
C TYR A 199 18.94 -6.17 5.38
N LYS A 200 18.01 -6.94 4.82
CA LYS A 200 18.33 -8.07 3.95
C LYS A 200 19.07 -7.62 2.69
N ALA A 201 18.59 -6.61 1.98
CA ALA A 201 19.28 -6.05 0.82
C ALA A 201 20.68 -5.51 1.19
N ALA A 202 20.79 -4.79 2.31
CA ALA A 202 22.07 -4.26 2.79
C ALA A 202 23.07 -5.38 3.12
N SER A 203 22.61 -6.46 3.77
CA SER A 203 23.44 -7.63 4.07
C SER A 203 23.95 -8.36 2.82
N GLN A 204 23.31 -8.12 1.67
CA GLN A 204 23.69 -8.66 0.36
C GLN A 204 24.54 -7.67 -0.46
N GLY A 205 25.00 -6.57 0.14
CA GLY A 205 25.92 -5.61 -0.49
C GLY A 205 25.24 -4.42 -1.18
N VAL A 206 23.91 -4.28 -1.11
CA VAL A 206 23.22 -3.10 -1.63
C VAL A 206 23.57 -1.88 -0.77
N LYS A 207 23.91 -0.77 -1.44
CA LYS A 207 24.22 0.51 -0.79
C LYS A 207 22.95 1.33 -0.63
N PHE A 208 22.84 2.06 0.46
CA PHE A 208 21.68 2.90 0.76
C PHE A 208 22.13 4.33 1.08
N VAL A 209 21.49 5.31 0.45
CA VAL A 209 21.63 6.73 0.73
C VAL A 209 20.25 7.26 1.13
N LEU A 210 20.00 7.28 2.43
CA LEU A 210 18.70 7.58 3.04
C LEU A 210 18.81 8.87 3.85
N ASP A 211 18.55 10.00 3.19
CA ASP A 211 18.80 11.32 3.75
C ASP A 211 17.96 12.37 3.02
N GLU A 212 17.48 13.38 3.76
CA GLU A 212 16.60 14.43 3.26
C GLU A 212 17.18 15.22 2.09
N LYS A 213 18.51 15.27 1.94
CA LYS A 213 19.19 15.93 0.81
C LYS A 213 20.00 14.95 -0.02
N ALA A 214 20.88 14.17 0.60
CA ALA A 214 21.77 13.27 -0.13
C ALA A 214 21.05 12.07 -0.74
N GLY A 215 19.89 11.67 -0.20
CA GLY A 215 19.04 10.62 -0.76
C GLY A 215 17.86 11.15 -1.59
N ALA A 216 17.60 12.46 -1.55
CA ALA A 216 16.51 13.08 -2.28
C ALA A 216 16.90 13.34 -3.74
N LEU A 217 16.09 12.86 -4.68
CA LEU A 217 16.25 13.11 -6.11
C LEU A 217 15.98 14.59 -6.42
N GLU A 218 16.94 15.26 -7.05
CA GLU A 218 16.77 16.59 -7.65
C GLU A 218 16.35 16.46 -9.12
N SER A 219 17.13 15.71 -9.91
CA SER A 219 16.87 15.54 -11.35
C SER A 219 17.60 14.32 -11.93
N PRO A 220 17.12 13.74 -13.04
CA PRO A 220 17.92 12.82 -13.84
C PRO A 220 19.07 13.53 -14.56
N VAL A 221 20.14 12.79 -14.85
CA VAL A 221 21.29 13.28 -15.64
C VAL A 221 21.23 12.68 -17.04
N PHE A 222 21.24 13.54 -18.05
CA PHE A 222 21.06 13.15 -19.45
C PHE A 222 22.36 13.16 -20.26
N ASP A 223 22.45 12.25 -21.21
CA ASP A 223 23.38 12.25 -22.36
C ASP A 223 22.55 11.96 -23.62
N GLY A 224 22.17 13.02 -24.34
CA GLY A 224 21.11 12.94 -25.35
C GLY A 224 19.77 12.55 -24.71
N GLU A 225 19.12 11.53 -25.25
CA GLU A 225 17.86 10.96 -24.72
C GLU A 225 18.08 10.00 -23.55
N LYS A 226 19.32 9.55 -23.34
CA LYS A 226 19.67 8.55 -22.34
C LYS A 226 19.84 9.17 -20.97
N ILE A 227 19.34 8.48 -19.94
CA ILE A 227 19.59 8.80 -18.54
C ILE A 227 20.82 8.02 -18.07
N ILE A 228 21.86 8.75 -17.70
CA ILE A 228 23.16 8.18 -17.29
C ILE A 228 23.38 8.25 -15.78
N GLY A 229 22.36 8.67 -15.01
CA GLY A 229 22.44 8.82 -13.56
C GLY A 229 21.40 9.77 -13.00
N ILE A 230 21.62 10.16 -11.75
CA ILE A 230 20.79 11.13 -11.02
C ILE A 230 21.65 12.20 -10.37
N LYS A 231 21.04 13.36 -10.13
CA LYS A 231 21.54 14.40 -9.24
C LYS A 231 20.68 14.43 -7.98
N THR A 232 21.31 14.49 -6.82
CA THR A 232 20.64 14.56 -5.51
C THR A 232 20.59 15.99 -4.98
N CYS A 233 19.65 16.29 -4.09
CA CYS A 233 19.42 17.64 -3.54
C CYS A 233 20.60 18.20 -2.72
N ASP A 234 21.62 17.39 -2.41
CA ASP A 234 22.90 17.86 -1.87
C ASP A 234 23.89 18.34 -2.97
N GLY A 235 23.46 18.35 -4.22
CA GLY A 235 24.20 18.83 -5.38
C GLY A 235 25.10 17.78 -6.05
N LYS A 236 25.15 16.54 -5.55
CA LYS A 236 26.02 15.49 -6.10
C LYS A 236 25.39 14.75 -7.27
N THR A 237 26.25 14.30 -8.18
CA THR A 237 25.86 13.45 -9.32
C THR A 237 26.30 12.01 -9.09
N HIS A 238 25.39 11.07 -9.37
CA HIS A 238 25.59 9.63 -9.25
C HIS A 238 25.31 8.97 -10.59
N PHE A 239 26.33 8.39 -11.21
CA PHE A 239 26.20 7.74 -12.51
C PHE A 239 25.72 6.30 -12.39
N ALA A 240 24.90 5.89 -13.35
CA ALA A 240 24.36 4.55 -13.45
C ALA A 240 24.26 4.11 -14.91
N ARG A 241 24.34 2.80 -15.12
CA ARG A 241 23.93 2.21 -16.38
C ARG A 241 22.41 2.31 -16.50
N LEU A 242 21.69 1.87 -15.46
CA LEU A 242 20.23 1.83 -15.39
C LEU A 242 19.74 2.59 -14.14
N THR A 243 18.73 3.42 -14.31
CA THR A 243 17.99 4.06 -13.20
C THR A 243 16.57 3.51 -13.13
N ILE A 244 16.11 3.12 -11.93
CA ILE A 244 14.76 2.61 -11.67
C ILE A 244 14.04 3.59 -10.73
N LEU A 245 12.95 4.20 -11.17
CA LEU A 245 12.10 5.06 -10.34
C LEU A 245 11.01 4.23 -9.65
N ALA A 246 11.15 4.08 -8.34
CA ALA A 246 10.25 3.37 -7.44
C ALA A 246 9.66 4.29 -6.36
N CYS A 247 9.40 5.55 -6.74
CA CYS A 247 9.02 6.64 -5.83
C CYS A 247 7.53 6.66 -5.42
N GLY A 248 6.75 5.61 -5.70
CA GLY A 248 5.33 5.53 -5.35
C GLY A 248 4.54 6.80 -5.73
N GLY A 249 3.83 7.40 -4.77
CA GLY A 249 3.04 8.63 -4.96
C GLY A 249 3.82 9.85 -5.45
N TRP A 250 5.15 9.84 -5.42
CA TRP A 250 5.95 10.94 -6.00
C TRP A 250 6.34 10.69 -7.45
N THR A 251 6.17 9.47 -7.97
CA THR A 251 6.59 9.14 -9.34
C THR A 251 5.91 10.02 -10.41
N PRO A 252 4.58 10.24 -10.42
CA PRO A 252 3.93 11.03 -11.49
C PRO A 252 4.43 12.48 -11.58
N SER A 253 4.75 13.11 -10.44
CA SER A 253 5.33 14.47 -10.43
C SER A 253 6.80 14.50 -10.85
N LEU A 254 7.55 13.41 -10.64
CA LEU A 254 8.95 13.28 -11.02
C LEU A 254 9.15 12.84 -12.48
N LEU A 255 8.13 12.21 -13.08
CA LEU A 255 8.17 11.71 -14.45
C LEU A 255 6.93 12.19 -15.24
N PRO A 256 6.94 13.43 -15.77
CA PRO A 256 5.84 14.02 -16.55
C PRO A 256 5.33 13.18 -17.71
N ALA A 257 6.16 12.31 -18.29
CA ALA A 257 5.77 11.39 -19.35
C ALA A 257 4.65 10.41 -18.92
N MET A 258 4.43 10.21 -17.62
CA MET A 258 3.36 9.36 -17.08
C MET A 258 1.96 9.96 -17.14
N ASP A 259 1.80 11.20 -17.62
CA ASP A 259 0.49 11.85 -17.78
C ASP A 259 -0.51 10.91 -18.49
N GLY A 260 -1.67 10.70 -17.87
CA GLY A 260 -2.73 9.82 -18.39
C GLY A 260 -2.51 8.33 -18.14
N LEU A 261 -1.30 7.89 -17.77
CA LEU A 261 -1.04 6.51 -17.34
C LEU A 261 -1.23 6.35 -15.83
N CYS A 262 -0.69 7.26 -15.03
CA CYS A 262 -0.73 7.22 -13.58
C CYS A 262 -1.02 8.58 -12.95
N GLU A 263 -1.74 8.58 -11.84
CA GLU A 263 -1.96 9.76 -11.00
C GLU A 263 -1.77 9.41 -9.53
N THR A 264 -1.27 10.39 -8.78
CA THR A 264 -1.13 10.29 -7.35
C THR A 264 -2.46 10.58 -6.66
N THR A 265 -2.92 9.63 -5.85
CA THR A 265 -4.19 9.72 -5.13
C THR A 265 -3.99 9.41 -3.64
N ALA A 266 -4.93 9.82 -2.80
CA ALA A 266 -4.91 9.62 -1.37
C ALA A 266 -6.19 8.92 -0.86
N GLY A 267 -6.00 8.06 0.13
CA GLY A 267 -7.06 7.61 1.04
C GLY A 267 -6.88 8.18 2.44
N SER A 268 -7.87 8.00 3.29
CA SER A 268 -7.88 8.47 4.68
C SER A 268 -7.58 7.32 5.65
N VAL A 269 -6.88 7.61 6.74
CA VAL A 269 -6.52 6.65 7.79
C VAL A 269 -6.87 7.22 9.14
N PHE A 270 -7.45 6.38 9.99
CA PHE A 270 -7.91 6.64 11.34
C PHE A 270 -7.27 5.62 12.27
N LEU A 271 -6.79 6.08 13.42
CA LEU A 271 -6.25 5.22 14.47
C LEU A 271 -7.00 5.47 15.78
N LEU A 272 -7.38 4.38 16.43
CA LEU A 272 -7.95 4.36 17.77
C LEU A 272 -6.93 3.73 18.71
N LYS A 273 -6.81 4.27 19.93
CA LYS A 273 -5.91 3.73 20.94
C LYS A 273 -6.72 2.96 21.98
N ILE A 274 -6.56 1.64 21.98
CA ILE A 274 -7.13 0.76 23.01
C ILE A 274 -6.15 0.70 24.19
N PRO A 275 -6.55 1.11 25.42
CA PRO A 275 -5.73 0.96 26.62
C PRO A 275 -5.47 -0.51 26.94
N ARG A 276 -4.31 -0.83 27.54
CA ARG A 276 -3.95 -2.24 27.86
C ARG A 276 -4.91 -2.87 28.87
N GLU A 277 -5.45 -2.04 29.75
CA GLU A 277 -6.40 -2.37 30.81
C GLU A 277 -7.85 -2.50 30.31
N SER A 278 -8.15 -2.08 29.08
CA SER A 278 -9.50 -2.20 28.53
C SER A 278 -9.87 -3.67 28.32
N PRO A 279 -11.10 -4.10 28.64
CA PRO A 279 -11.57 -5.45 28.32
C PRO A 279 -11.58 -5.74 26.80
N LEU A 280 -11.51 -4.70 25.96
CA LEU A 280 -11.46 -4.83 24.51
C LEU A 280 -10.05 -5.10 23.96
N PHE A 281 -9.00 -4.99 24.78
CA PHE A 281 -7.62 -5.14 24.32
C PHE A 281 -7.39 -6.51 23.68
N ASP A 282 -7.87 -7.59 24.32
CA ASP A 282 -7.75 -8.94 23.78
C ASP A 282 -8.79 -9.26 22.72
N ARG A 283 -9.99 -8.65 22.78
CA ARG A 283 -11.02 -8.81 21.75
C ARG A 283 -10.50 -8.44 20.37
N PHE A 284 -9.76 -7.34 20.27
CA PHE A 284 -9.23 -6.86 19.00
C PHE A 284 -7.83 -7.38 18.67
N ALA A 285 -7.27 -8.30 19.47
CA ALA A 285 -5.97 -8.89 19.20
C ALA A 285 -5.98 -9.67 17.88
N PRO A 286 -4.85 -9.79 17.15
CA PRO A 286 -4.80 -10.53 15.89
C PRO A 286 -5.27 -11.99 16.01
N GLY A 287 -5.15 -12.63 17.17
CA GLY A 287 -5.67 -13.99 17.39
C GLY A 287 -7.21 -14.08 17.49
N ASN A 288 -7.90 -12.96 17.68
CA ASN A 288 -9.34 -12.90 17.95
C ASN A 288 -10.10 -12.00 16.97
N PHE A 289 -9.40 -11.31 16.05
CA PHE A 289 -10.01 -10.35 15.15
C PHE A 289 -9.28 -10.33 13.79
N PRO A 290 -10.01 -10.47 12.67
CA PRO A 290 -9.39 -10.55 11.36
C PRO A 290 -9.00 -9.15 10.84
N THR A 291 -8.20 -9.11 9.78
CA THR A 291 -8.28 -7.92 8.91
C THR A 291 -9.59 -7.95 8.16
N TRP A 292 -10.07 -6.80 7.71
CA TRP A 292 -11.36 -6.73 7.04
C TRP A 292 -11.44 -5.63 6.01
N THR A 293 -12.33 -5.83 5.04
CA THR A 293 -12.82 -4.82 4.11
C THR A 293 -14.33 -4.79 4.14
N TYR A 294 -14.93 -3.61 4.11
CA TYR A 294 -16.38 -3.43 4.18
C TYR A 294 -16.85 -2.56 3.01
N LYS A 295 -17.81 -3.09 2.24
CA LYS A 295 -18.45 -2.40 1.10
C LYS A 295 -17.43 -1.78 0.14
N MET A 296 -16.39 -2.54 -0.22
CA MET A 296 -15.22 -2.04 -0.94
C MET A 296 -15.54 -1.46 -2.34
N ARG A 297 -16.73 -1.74 -2.88
CA ARG A 297 -17.16 -1.36 -4.23
C ARG A 297 -18.34 -0.38 -4.24
N ASP A 298 -18.68 0.18 -3.09
CA ASP A 298 -19.86 1.04 -2.93
C ASP A 298 -19.50 2.53 -3.02
N GLY A 299 -18.32 2.84 -3.56
CA GLY A 299 -17.84 4.20 -3.79
C GLY A 299 -17.77 5.03 -2.52
N ALA A 300 -18.25 6.27 -2.62
CA ALA A 300 -18.28 7.30 -1.59
C ALA A 300 -18.91 6.86 -0.25
N GLU A 301 -19.85 5.92 -0.27
CA GLU A 301 -20.57 5.44 0.92
C GLU A 301 -19.94 4.18 1.53
N GLY A 302 -18.83 3.70 0.96
CA GLY A 302 -18.15 2.47 1.37
C GLY A 302 -16.63 2.58 1.26
N GLY A 303 -15.98 1.51 0.81
CA GLY A 303 -14.53 1.51 0.64
C GLY A 303 -13.75 1.48 1.96
N LEU A 304 -14.30 0.85 3.00
CA LEU A 304 -13.66 0.77 4.31
C LEU A 304 -12.78 -0.46 4.43
N TYR A 305 -11.72 -0.36 5.21
CA TYR A 305 -10.88 -1.49 5.58
C TYR A 305 -10.28 -1.30 6.97
N GLY A 306 -10.01 -2.37 7.70
CA GLY A 306 -9.47 -2.28 9.04
C GLY A 306 -8.68 -3.48 9.48
N PHE A 307 -8.11 -3.34 10.67
CA PHE A 307 -7.09 -4.22 11.21
C PHE A 307 -7.38 -4.53 12.68
N PRO A 308 -6.91 -5.68 13.20
CA PRO A 308 -6.81 -5.86 14.64
C PRO A 308 -5.91 -4.80 15.27
N ARG A 309 -5.97 -4.69 16.60
CA ARG A 309 -5.02 -3.86 17.36
C ARG A 309 -3.62 -4.45 17.31
N ASP A 310 -2.61 -3.61 17.49
CA ASP A 310 -1.21 -4.03 17.62
C ASP A 310 -0.75 -4.28 19.07
N GLU A 311 0.53 -4.57 19.26
CA GLU A 311 1.12 -4.79 20.58
C GLU A 311 1.05 -3.57 21.52
N ASP A 312 0.93 -2.38 20.93
CA ASP A 312 0.76 -1.10 21.61
C ASP A 312 -0.73 -0.74 21.78
N GLY A 313 -1.68 -1.49 21.24
CA GLY A 313 -3.11 -1.21 21.30
C GLY A 313 -3.64 -0.25 20.22
N TRP A 314 -2.90 0.04 19.16
CA TRP A 314 -3.42 0.82 18.03
C TRP A 314 -4.27 -0.04 17.10
N LEU A 315 -5.54 0.31 16.97
CA LEU A 315 -6.45 -0.21 15.96
C LEU A 315 -6.51 0.77 14.78
N LYS A 316 -6.48 0.27 13.55
CA LYS A 316 -6.50 1.10 12.34
C LYS A 316 -7.73 0.84 11.48
N ILE A 317 -8.34 1.92 11.01
CA ILE A 317 -9.36 1.91 9.96
C ILE A 317 -8.88 2.82 8.83
N GLY A 318 -9.09 2.42 7.58
CA GLY A 318 -8.85 3.24 6.43
C GLY A 318 -10.10 3.35 5.56
N TYR A 319 -10.20 4.47 4.85
CA TYR A 319 -11.25 4.79 3.93
C TYR A 319 -10.65 5.09 2.55
N ARG A 320 -11.17 4.42 1.53
CA ARG A 320 -10.79 4.58 0.12
C ARG A 320 -11.99 4.65 -0.82
N GLY A 321 -13.18 4.93 -0.28
CA GLY A 321 -14.41 5.09 -1.08
C GLY A 321 -14.31 6.25 -2.06
N THR A 322 -13.74 7.36 -1.59
CA THR A 322 -13.29 8.49 -2.41
C THR A 322 -11.75 8.52 -2.42
N LYS A 323 -11.17 8.65 -3.61
CA LYS A 323 -9.73 8.81 -3.81
C LYS A 323 -9.44 10.30 -4.04
N TYR A 324 -8.76 10.96 -3.11
CA TYR A 324 -8.51 12.40 -3.18
C TYR A 324 -7.23 12.73 -3.95
N THR A 325 -7.16 13.91 -4.55
CA THR A 325 -5.98 14.42 -5.27
C THR A 325 -5.53 15.76 -4.70
N ASN A 326 -4.29 16.16 -4.95
CA ASN A 326 -3.77 17.50 -4.61
C ASN A 326 -3.10 18.12 -5.84
N PRO A 327 -3.88 18.58 -6.82
CA PRO A 327 -3.37 19.09 -8.09
C PRO A 327 -2.59 20.39 -7.89
N ILE A 328 -1.37 20.43 -8.42
CA ILE A 328 -0.45 21.57 -8.36
C ILE A 328 0.11 21.80 -9.76
N VAL A 329 0.15 23.07 -10.19
CA VAL A 329 0.77 23.48 -11.45
C VAL A 329 2.29 23.23 -11.37
N GLN A 330 2.80 22.36 -12.24
CA GLN A 330 4.21 22.02 -12.34
C GLN A 330 4.97 23.02 -13.25
N VAL A 331 6.29 22.89 -13.32
CA VAL A 331 7.17 23.76 -14.12
C VAL A 331 6.85 23.77 -15.63
N ASP A 332 6.20 22.72 -16.13
CA ASP A 332 5.73 22.61 -17.52
C ASP A 332 4.33 23.22 -17.75
N GLY A 333 3.77 23.88 -16.73
CA GLY A 333 2.45 24.52 -16.77
C GLY A 333 1.26 23.57 -16.62
N LYS A 334 1.48 22.26 -16.47
CA LYS A 334 0.41 21.28 -16.27
C LYS A 334 0.13 21.03 -14.80
N GLU A 335 -1.13 20.80 -14.46
CA GLU A 335 -1.50 20.37 -13.11
C GLU A 335 -1.22 18.87 -12.92
N ARG A 336 -0.54 18.53 -11.83
CA ARG A 336 -0.33 17.14 -11.39
C ARG A 336 -0.65 17.02 -9.92
N SER A 337 -1.27 15.92 -9.51
CA SER A 337 -1.47 15.62 -8.10
C SER A 337 -0.13 15.32 -7.42
N VAL A 338 0.19 16.04 -6.34
CA VAL A 338 1.45 15.90 -5.58
C VAL A 338 1.14 15.58 -4.12
N PRO A 339 1.81 14.60 -3.49
CA PRO A 339 1.58 14.30 -2.07
C PRO A 339 1.72 15.51 -1.15
N VAL A 340 0.74 15.69 -0.25
CA VAL A 340 0.83 16.57 0.92
C VAL A 340 0.53 15.77 2.18
N THR A 341 1.44 15.77 3.14
CA THR A 341 1.35 14.91 4.33
C THR A 341 1.49 15.73 5.60
N ARG A 342 1.35 15.07 6.77
CA ARG A 342 1.65 15.68 8.07
C ARG A 342 3.13 16.06 8.22
N TRP A 343 4.02 15.44 7.44
CA TRP A 343 5.48 15.54 7.58
C TRP A 343 6.17 16.16 6.36
N SER A 344 5.57 16.06 5.17
CA SER A 344 6.04 16.68 3.93
C SER A 344 5.01 17.68 3.45
N ALA A 345 5.45 18.92 3.26
CA ALA A 345 4.65 19.94 2.61
C ALA A 345 4.45 19.62 1.12
N ALA A 346 3.39 20.16 0.54
CA ALA A 346 3.22 20.22 -0.91
C ALA A 346 4.37 21.05 -1.51
N SER A 347 5.20 20.45 -2.38
CA SER A 347 6.31 21.14 -3.01
C SER A 347 5.84 22.05 -4.16
N SER A 348 5.23 23.21 -3.85
CA SER A 348 5.43 24.51 -4.55
C SER A 348 4.41 25.60 -4.13
N LEU A 349 4.96 26.77 -3.77
CA LEU A 349 4.56 28.17 -4.10
C LEU A 349 3.10 28.66 -4.06
N VAL A 350 2.12 27.86 -3.67
CA VAL A 350 0.73 28.32 -3.50
C VAL A 350 0.30 28.03 -2.08
N GLU A 351 0.10 29.08 -1.29
CA GLU A 351 -0.55 28.99 0.02
C GLU A 351 -1.89 28.27 -0.15
N PRO A 352 -2.14 27.15 0.54
CA PRO A 352 -3.43 26.51 0.46
C PRO A 352 -4.48 27.44 1.06
N LYS A 353 -5.62 27.60 0.38
CA LYS A 353 -6.75 28.40 0.90
C LYS A 353 -7.30 27.82 2.22
N GLN A 354 -7.09 26.53 2.48
CA GLN A 354 -7.44 25.84 3.71
C GLN A 354 -6.45 24.70 4.00
N GLY A 355 -5.98 24.60 5.25
CA GLY A 355 -4.90 23.71 5.68
C GLY A 355 -3.52 24.36 5.46
N GLY A 356 -2.68 24.44 6.48
CA GLY A 356 -1.33 25.01 6.33
C GLY A 356 -0.45 24.22 5.36
N GLU A 357 0.86 24.48 5.34
CA GLU A 357 1.84 23.73 4.52
C GLU A 357 1.72 22.20 4.64
N TYR A 358 1.15 21.68 5.74
CA TYR A 358 1.02 20.26 6.07
C TYR A 358 -0.44 19.85 6.28
N LEU A 359 -0.82 18.68 5.77
CA LEU A 359 -2.15 18.10 5.96
C LEU A 359 -2.17 17.16 7.17
N LYS A 360 -2.80 17.61 8.26
CA LYS A 360 -2.83 16.91 9.55
C LYS A 360 -4.14 16.18 9.84
N THR A 361 -5.17 16.45 9.04
CA THR A 361 -6.52 15.90 9.16
C THR A 361 -6.89 15.10 7.90
N VAL A 362 -8.16 14.75 7.76
CA VAL A 362 -8.76 14.01 6.65
C VAL A 362 -9.99 14.75 6.12
N PRO A 363 -10.44 14.46 4.89
CA PRO A 363 -11.71 14.98 4.37
C PRO A 363 -12.91 14.59 5.25
N GLN A 364 -13.87 15.50 5.40
CA GLN A 364 -15.04 15.38 6.27
C GLN A 364 -15.87 14.13 5.95
N GLN A 365 -16.13 13.89 4.66
CA GLN A 365 -16.83 12.69 4.18
C GLN A 365 -16.21 11.40 4.72
N ALA A 366 -14.88 11.30 4.73
CA ALA A 366 -14.20 10.11 5.22
C ALA A 366 -14.43 9.90 6.73
N LEU A 367 -14.47 11.00 7.51
CA LEU A 367 -14.75 10.95 8.93
C LEU A 367 -16.21 10.50 9.19
N GLU A 368 -17.17 11.04 8.43
CA GLU A 368 -18.58 10.69 8.54
C GLU A 368 -18.82 9.20 8.28
N VAL A 369 -18.27 8.68 7.19
CA VAL A 369 -18.39 7.26 6.82
C VAL A 369 -17.75 6.35 7.88
N VAL A 370 -16.57 6.73 8.41
CA VAL A 370 -15.92 5.95 9.47
C VAL A 370 -16.67 6.01 10.79
N ARG A 371 -17.19 7.17 11.20
CA ARG A 371 -18.01 7.30 12.43
C ARG A 371 -19.30 6.51 12.31
N ALA A 372 -19.99 6.56 11.17
CA ALA A 372 -21.18 5.75 10.91
C ALA A 372 -20.87 4.24 11.01
N PHE A 373 -19.75 3.80 10.42
CA PHE A 373 -19.32 2.41 10.53
C PHE A 373 -19.02 2.00 11.97
N LEU A 374 -18.28 2.82 12.74
CA LEU A 374 -17.94 2.56 14.14
C LEU A 374 -19.20 2.42 14.99
N ALA A 375 -20.15 3.36 14.86
CA ALA A 375 -21.41 3.34 15.59
C ALA A 375 -22.26 2.09 15.28
N GLU A 376 -22.30 1.66 14.01
CA GLU A 376 -23.08 0.48 13.63
C GLU A 376 -22.38 -0.83 13.99
N ASN A 377 -21.07 -0.96 13.75
CA ASN A 377 -20.36 -2.25 13.72
C ASN A 377 -19.44 -2.49 14.92
N LEU A 378 -19.03 -1.44 15.63
CA LEU A 378 -18.12 -1.52 16.78
C LEU A 378 -18.57 -0.61 17.95
N PRO A 379 -19.86 -0.62 18.34
CA PRO A 379 -20.39 0.28 19.36
C PRO A 379 -19.77 0.09 20.75
N GLU A 380 -19.18 -1.09 21.02
CA GLU A 380 -18.43 -1.35 22.25
C GLU A 380 -17.25 -0.38 22.46
N LEU A 381 -16.64 0.14 21.38
CA LEU A 381 -15.53 1.08 21.49
C LEU A 381 -15.99 2.38 22.14
N GLY A 382 -17.12 2.94 21.67
CA GLY A 382 -17.72 4.13 22.25
C GLY A 382 -18.21 3.90 23.69
N THR A 383 -18.77 2.71 23.97
CA THR A 383 -19.19 2.31 25.33
C THR A 383 -18.03 2.32 26.32
N GLU A 384 -16.84 1.88 25.90
CA GLU A 384 -15.60 1.90 26.69
C GLU A 384 -14.86 3.25 26.63
N GLY A 385 -15.46 4.28 26.02
CA GLY A 385 -14.87 5.61 25.89
C GLY A 385 -13.64 5.69 24.98
N ILE A 386 -13.47 4.73 24.08
CA ILE A 386 -12.39 4.68 23.09
C ILE A 386 -12.87 5.36 21.80
N ASP A 387 -12.20 6.45 21.39
CA ASP A 387 -12.50 7.18 20.17
C ASP A 387 -11.25 7.30 19.26
N ILE A 388 -11.46 7.84 18.06
CA ILE A 388 -10.42 8.22 17.10
C ILE A 388 -9.39 9.09 17.82
N SER A 389 -8.15 8.64 17.86
CA SER A 389 -7.06 9.34 18.54
C SER A 389 -6.12 10.02 17.57
N PHE A 390 -6.12 9.60 16.30
CA PHE A 390 -5.23 10.12 15.27
C PHE A 390 -5.79 9.89 13.87
N THR A 391 -5.58 10.86 12.98
CA THR A 391 -5.92 10.74 11.56
C THR A 391 -4.77 11.19 10.66
N ARG A 392 -4.77 10.69 9.43
CA ARG A 392 -3.87 11.14 8.35
C ARG A 392 -4.41 10.78 6.98
N VAL A 393 -3.92 11.46 5.96
CA VAL A 393 -3.98 10.97 4.58
C VAL A 393 -2.83 10.00 4.29
N CYS A 394 -3.05 9.10 3.33
CA CYS A 394 -2.05 8.18 2.82
C CYS A 394 -2.03 8.22 1.29
N TRP A 395 -0.90 8.64 0.71
CA TRP A 395 -0.72 8.81 -0.73
C TRP A 395 -0.17 7.55 -1.39
N TYR A 396 -0.66 7.26 -2.58
CA TYR A 396 -0.19 6.20 -3.46
C TYR A 396 -0.43 6.62 -4.92
N THR A 397 -0.15 5.72 -5.86
CA THR A 397 -0.32 5.98 -7.30
C THR A 397 -1.32 4.99 -7.86
N ASP A 398 -2.34 5.51 -8.52
CA ASP A 398 -3.28 4.73 -9.32
C ASP A 398 -2.89 4.81 -10.80
N SER A 399 -2.91 3.69 -11.50
CA SER A 399 -2.99 3.70 -12.96
C SER A 399 -4.44 3.84 -13.43
N TYR A 400 -4.66 4.20 -14.69
CA TYR A 400 -6.03 4.33 -15.23
C TYR A 400 -6.82 3.01 -15.22
N ASP A 401 -6.16 1.86 -15.22
CA ASP A 401 -6.75 0.51 -15.29
C ASP A 401 -6.52 -0.32 -14.02
N ASN A 402 -5.94 0.29 -12.98
CA ASN A 402 -5.66 -0.35 -11.69
C ASN A 402 -4.61 -1.50 -11.73
N HIS A 403 -3.78 -1.56 -12.78
CA HIS A 403 -2.59 -2.42 -12.88
C HIS A 403 -1.28 -1.69 -12.58
N PHE A 404 -0.25 -2.44 -12.20
CA PHE A 404 1.09 -1.87 -11.98
C PHE A 404 1.69 -1.30 -13.27
N VAL A 405 2.73 -0.49 -13.12
CA VAL A 405 3.57 -0.04 -14.23
C VAL A 405 5.01 -0.39 -13.89
N ILE A 406 5.53 -1.44 -14.53
CA ILE A 406 6.87 -2.00 -14.36
C ILE A 406 7.46 -2.17 -15.76
N ASP A 407 8.11 -1.13 -16.28
CA ASP A 407 8.64 -1.14 -17.64
C ASP A 407 9.73 -0.07 -17.84
N HIS A 408 10.43 -0.16 -18.97
CA HIS A 408 11.28 0.89 -19.49
C HIS A 408 10.44 2.09 -19.95
N VAL A 409 10.96 3.30 -19.70
CA VAL A 409 10.29 4.54 -20.10
C VAL A 409 10.61 4.80 -21.59
N PRO A 410 9.60 4.98 -22.46
CA PRO A 410 9.82 5.25 -23.88
C PRO A 410 10.68 6.48 -24.12
N GLY A 411 11.51 6.45 -25.16
CA GLY A 411 12.39 7.57 -25.51
C GLY A 411 13.57 7.77 -24.56
N THR A 412 13.97 6.74 -23.80
CA THR A 412 15.14 6.80 -22.90
C THR A 412 16.23 5.77 -23.23
N GLU A 413 16.18 5.16 -24.40
CA GLU A 413 17.08 4.05 -24.81
C GLU A 413 17.21 2.95 -23.73
N ASP A 414 16.08 2.60 -23.09
CA ASP A 414 15.98 1.61 -22.00
C ASP A 414 16.82 1.93 -20.74
N SER A 415 17.40 3.14 -20.63
CA SER A 415 18.24 3.53 -19.49
C SER A 415 17.46 3.99 -18.25
N LEU A 416 16.15 4.23 -18.40
CA LEU A 416 15.21 4.50 -17.33
C LEU A 416 14.11 3.45 -17.30
N MET A 417 13.83 2.95 -16.10
CA MET A 417 12.65 2.14 -15.81
C MET A 417 11.82 2.79 -14.71
N VAL A 418 10.55 2.44 -14.68
CA VAL A 418 9.64 2.78 -13.59
C VAL A 418 9.10 1.50 -12.96
N ALA A 419 8.92 1.52 -11.64
CA ALA A 419 8.20 0.49 -10.89
C ALA A 419 7.21 1.19 -9.93
N THR A 420 5.99 1.43 -10.42
CA THR A 420 4.95 2.22 -9.74
C THR A 420 3.54 1.70 -10.05
N GLY A 421 2.51 2.54 -9.87
CA GLY A 421 1.12 2.21 -10.16
C GLY A 421 0.55 1.23 -9.15
N GLY A 422 1.01 1.31 -7.89
CA GLY A 422 0.66 0.31 -6.87
C GLY A 422 -0.83 0.20 -6.52
N SER A 423 -1.66 1.14 -7.00
CA SER A 423 -3.13 1.09 -7.04
C SER A 423 -3.82 0.72 -5.72
N GLY A 424 -3.17 1.09 -4.61
CA GLY A 424 -3.62 0.78 -3.26
C GLY A 424 -3.60 -0.72 -2.91
N HIS A 425 -2.75 -1.53 -3.55
CA HIS A 425 -2.62 -2.96 -3.24
C HIS A 425 -1.21 -3.58 -3.33
N ALA A 426 -0.18 -2.81 -3.71
CA ALA A 426 1.17 -3.36 -3.92
C ALA A 426 1.89 -3.89 -2.67
N PHE A 427 1.54 -3.44 -1.46
CA PHE A 427 2.30 -3.78 -0.24
C PHE A 427 2.42 -5.29 -0.02
N LYS A 428 1.35 -6.06 -0.27
CA LYS A 428 1.33 -7.51 -0.06
C LYS A 428 2.37 -8.27 -0.89
N TYR A 429 2.90 -7.63 -1.94
CA TYR A 429 3.89 -8.22 -2.84
C TYR A 429 5.33 -7.79 -2.47
N LEU A 430 5.56 -7.12 -1.33
CA LEU A 430 6.91 -6.74 -0.89
C LEU A 430 7.94 -7.91 -0.97
N PRO A 431 7.61 -9.18 -0.63
CA PRO A 431 8.57 -10.27 -0.73
C PRO A 431 8.93 -10.70 -2.15
N ASN A 432 8.05 -10.51 -3.15
CA ASN A 432 8.21 -11.08 -4.49
C ASN A 432 8.18 -10.07 -5.65
N ILE A 433 7.57 -8.89 -5.52
CA ILE A 433 7.39 -7.96 -6.66
C ILE A 433 8.70 -7.53 -7.31
N GLY A 434 9.78 -7.42 -6.53
CA GLY A 434 11.10 -7.13 -7.05
C GLY A 434 11.64 -8.20 -7.99
N ASN A 435 11.24 -9.46 -7.82
CA ASN A 435 11.60 -10.55 -8.74
C ASN A 435 11.08 -10.24 -10.15
N TRP A 436 9.85 -9.76 -10.24
CA TRP A 436 9.20 -9.35 -11.48
C TRP A 436 9.81 -8.07 -12.05
N VAL A 437 10.21 -7.11 -11.20
CA VAL A 437 10.99 -5.94 -11.66
C VAL A 437 12.31 -6.39 -12.28
N VAL A 438 13.02 -7.36 -11.69
CA VAL A 438 14.26 -7.87 -12.28
C VAL A 438 14.00 -8.69 -13.54
N ASP A 439 12.87 -9.38 -13.66
CA ASP A 439 12.46 -9.99 -14.93
C ASP A 439 12.23 -8.95 -16.03
N ALA A 440 11.68 -7.78 -15.71
CA ALA A 440 11.61 -6.66 -16.64
C ALA A 440 13.01 -6.17 -17.06
N VAL A 441 13.91 -5.96 -16.09
CA VAL A 441 15.32 -5.55 -16.34
C VAL A 441 16.05 -6.55 -17.25
N GLU A 442 15.85 -7.85 -17.00
CA GLU A 442 16.48 -8.95 -17.74
C GLU A 442 15.69 -9.37 -18.99
N LYS A 443 14.55 -8.72 -19.27
CA LYS A 443 13.63 -9.02 -20.38
C LYS A 443 13.18 -10.49 -20.42
N LYS A 444 12.97 -11.08 -19.24
CA LYS A 444 12.46 -12.45 -19.04
C LYS A 444 10.95 -12.46 -18.88
N GLY A 445 10.31 -13.58 -19.25
CA GLY A 445 8.89 -13.83 -18.99
C GLY A 445 7.93 -12.80 -19.61
N GLN A 446 8.33 -12.14 -20.71
CA GLN A 446 7.57 -11.05 -21.32
C GLN A 446 6.21 -11.48 -21.91
N ASP A 447 6.01 -12.79 -22.06
CA ASP A 447 4.79 -13.43 -22.51
C ASP A 447 3.80 -13.74 -21.36
N GLN A 448 4.26 -13.71 -20.11
CA GLN A 448 3.43 -13.91 -18.93
C GLN A 448 2.39 -12.79 -18.80
N ILE A 449 1.19 -13.15 -18.33
CA ILE A 449 0.05 -12.23 -18.23
C ILE A 449 0.39 -10.98 -17.38
N PRO A 450 0.95 -11.09 -16.15
CA PRO A 450 1.30 -9.91 -15.36
C PRO A 450 2.26 -8.97 -16.10
N MET A 451 3.30 -9.52 -16.74
CA MET A 451 4.29 -8.73 -17.48
C MET A 451 3.69 -7.99 -18.68
N LYS A 452 2.69 -8.56 -19.35
CA LYS A 452 1.94 -7.88 -20.41
C LYS A 452 1.10 -6.72 -19.87
N LEU A 453 0.45 -6.92 -18.73
CA LEU A 453 -0.41 -5.91 -18.10
C LEU A 453 0.39 -4.75 -17.51
N TRP A 454 1.63 -4.99 -17.09
CA TRP A 454 2.44 -3.98 -16.39
C TRP A 454 3.30 -3.10 -17.30
N LYS A 455 3.22 -3.30 -18.62
CA LYS A 455 3.97 -2.49 -19.59
C LYS A 455 3.59 -1.02 -19.54
N TRP A 456 4.50 -0.18 -20.03
CA TRP A 456 4.17 1.19 -20.40
C TRP A 456 3.08 1.17 -21.47
N ARG A 457 1.97 1.88 -21.22
CA ARG A 457 0.77 1.82 -22.06
C ARG A 457 -0.03 3.11 -21.99
N HIS A 458 -0.97 3.24 -22.91
CA HIS A 458 -1.91 4.35 -22.98
C HIS A 458 -3.32 3.79 -23.08
N ILE A 459 -4.27 4.53 -22.51
CA ILE A 459 -5.68 4.19 -22.66
C ILE A 459 -6.09 4.17 -24.14
N GLY A 460 -6.76 3.10 -24.56
CA GLY A 460 -7.30 2.99 -25.91
C GLY A 460 -8.39 4.04 -26.17
N ARG A 461 -8.59 4.44 -27.44
CA ARG A 461 -9.59 5.46 -27.81
C ARG A 461 -11.03 5.12 -27.37
N GLU A 462 -11.36 3.84 -27.30
CA GLU A 462 -12.68 3.33 -26.92
C GLU A 462 -12.69 2.68 -25.53
N GLU A 463 -11.54 2.66 -24.86
CA GLU A 463 -11.38 2.05 -23.54
C GLU A 463 -11.89 3.00 -22.45
N LYS A 464 -12.71 2.47 -21.54
CA LYS A 464 -13.14 3.22 -20.36
C LYS A 464 -12.13 2.99 -19.24
N PRO A 465 -11.58 4.05 -18.62
CA PRO A 465 -10.66 3.87 -17.52
C PRO A 465 -11.39 3.31 -16.30
N TYR A 466 -10.70 2.48 -15.53
CA TYR A 466 -11.12 2.10 -14.19
C TYR A 466 -11.02 3.30 -13.23
N ASN A 467 -9.94 4.07 -13.33
CA ASN A 467 -9.71 5.29 -12.58
C ASN A 467 -9.69 6.49 -13.54
N VAL A 468 -10.62 7.43 -13.37
CA VAL A 468 -10.54 8.72 -14.06
C VAL A 468 -9.39 9.50 -13.41
N LEU A 469 -8.38 9.84 -14.23
CA LEU A 469 -7.17 10.50 -13.80
C LEU A 469 -7.15 11.96 -14.25
N MET A 470 -6.39 12.79 -13.55
CA MET A 470 -5.96 14.12 -14.00
C MET A 470 -7.12 15.10 -14.22
N GLU A 471 -8.15 15.03 -13.38
CA GLU A 471 -9.28 15.99 -13.38
C GLU A 471 -8.85 17.42 -12.99
N GLY A 472 -7.63 17.59 -12.48
CA GLY A 472 -7.08 18.88 -12.09
C GLY A 472 -7.76 19.48 -10.85
N LYS A 473 -7.43 20.73 -10.54
CA LYS A 473 -7.91 21.44 -9.35
C LYS A 473 -9.41 21.72 -9.36
N GLU A 474 -10.06 21.66 -10.52
CA GLU A 474 -11.52 21.81 -10.65
C GLU A 474 -12.25 20.48 -10.41
N GLY A 475 -11.50 19.37 -10.30
CA GLY A 475 -12.05 18.06 -10.01
C GLY A 475 -12.72 18.00 -8.63
N PRO A 476 -13.85 17.29 -8.49
CA PRO A 476 -14.60 17.25 -7.22
C PRO A 476 -13.85 16.52 -6.09
N ARG A 477 -12.80 15.77 -6.42
CA ARG A 477 -11.95 15.01 -5.49
C ARG A 477 -10.66 15.75 -5.13
N ALA A 478 -10.40 16.90 -5.73
CA ALA A 478 -9.24 17.73 -5.38
C ALA A 478 -9.40 18.25 -3.96
N LEU A 479 -8.35 18.15 -3.14
CA LEU A 479 -8.40 18.52 -1.73
C LEU A 479 -8.77 20.00 -1.49
N CYS A 480 -8.54 20.88 -2.46
CA CYS A 480 -8.96 22.28 -2.39
C CYS A 480 -10.48 22.50 -2.52
N ASN A 481 -11.22 21.48 -2.95
CA ASN A 481 -12.67 21.52 -3.20
C ASN A 481 -13.48 20.68 -2.20
N VAL A 482 -12.83 20.09 -1.20
CA VAL A 482 -13.48 19.23 -0.21
C VAL A 482 -13.30 19.80 1.19
N ASP A 483 -14.35 19.70 2.01
CA ASP A 483 -14.27 20.09 3.40
C ASP A 483 -13.36 19.13 4.17
N LEU A 484 -12.51 19.70 5.04
CA LEU A 484 -11.63 18.95 5.92
C LEU A 484 -12.21 18.90 7.33
N ALA A 485 -12.08 17.74 7.99
CA ALA A 485 -12.53 17.58 9.37
C ALA A 485 -11.71 18.47 10.33
N SER A 486 -12.38 19.05 11.33
CA SER A 486 -11.73 19.81 12.38
C SER A 486 -11.09 18.91 13.44
N ASP A 487 -10.05 19.42 14.12
CA ASP A 487 -9.41 18.68 15.22
C ASP A 487 -10.39 18.40 16.39
N ILE A 488 -11.43 19.23 16.56
CA ILE A 488 -12.48 19.04 17.58
C ILE A 488 -13.37 17.85 17.25
N GLU A 489 -13.68 17.61 15.98
CA GLU A 489 -14.49 16.46 15.56
C GLU A 489 -13.73 15.13 15.69
N ILE A 490 -12.40 15.18 15.78
CA ILE A 490 -11.54 14.00 15.92
C ILE A 490 -11.37 13.61 17.40
N GLY A 491 -11.59 14.50 18.38
CA GLY A 491 -11.40 14.16 19.81
C GLY A 491 -12.04 15.06 20.87
N GLY A 492 -13.02 15.90 20.51
CA GLY A 492 -13.67 16.86 21.42
C GLY A 492 -14.90 16.30 22.15
N ALA A 493 -15.27 16.92 23.28
CA ALA A 493 -16.35 16.47 24.18
C ALA A 493 -17.78 16.42 23.57
N LYS A 494 -18.00 16.97 22.37
CA LYS A 494 -19.25 16.82 21.59
C LYS A 494 -19.22 15.66 20.58
N ALA A 495 -18.08 14.98 20.46
CA ALA A 495 -17.77 13.97 19.45
C ALA A 495 -17.52 12.57 20.07
N LYS A 496 -18.08 12.27 21.25
CA LYS A 496 -18.03 10.91 21.79
C LYS A 496 -18.87 9.99 20.91
N LEU A 497 -18.28 8.87 20.49
CA LEU A 497 -18.92 7.77 19.74
C LEU A 497 -20.20 7.27 20.40
#